data_AF-A0A1F9DGA6-F1
#
_entry.id   AF-A0A1F9DGA6-F1
#
_cell.length_a   1.000
_cell.length_b   1.000
_cell.length_c   1.000
_cell.angle_alpha   90.00
_cell.angle_beta   90.00
_cell.angle_gamma   90.00
#
_symmetry.space_group_name_H-M   'P 1'
#
loop_
_entity.id
_entity.type
_entity.pdbx_description
1 polymer ?
#
loop_
_entity_poly.entity_id
_entity_poly.type
_entity_poly.pdbx_seq_one_letter_code
_entity_poly.pdbx_strand_id
1 'polypeptide(L)'
;MVTNEDLIKVFEYALHQEYTGKSFFENSLQRMGIGAAVTAFKSLIKEEERHIRLIAKILRGLKKRGQMELPNAKDLGIMPTNYFDKRSQSEFLHQCIEGSMVPEVTIFNTAWLIEKDLSEFYEKMACETTGKAKKAFTFLSRWEKKHEKFFHEYRDRFSDIYSKIPWGG
;
A
#
# COMPACT_ATOMS: atom_id res chain seq x y z
N MET A 1 -14.93 -23.16 12.11
CA MET A 1 -14.02 -23.27 10.95
C MET A 1 -14.47 -22.24 9.92
N VAL A 2 -13.56 -21.45 9.35
CA VAL A 2 -13.89 -20.47 8.31
C VAL A 2 -14.39 -21.21 7.06
N THR A 3 -15.56 -20.83 6.54
CA THR A 3 -16.14 -21.46 5.35
C THR A 3 -15.60 -20.83 4.06
N ASN A 4 -15.80 -21.50 2.92
CA ASN A 4 -15.48 -20.90 1.63
C ASN A 4 -16.30 -19.62 1.36
N GLU A 5 -17.53 -19.55 1.85
CA GLU A 5 -18.38 -18.37 1.69
C GLU A 5 -17.83 -17.19 2.50
N ASP A 6 -17.37 -17.43 3.73
CA ASP A 6 -16.70 -16.43 4.55
C ASP A 6 -15.42 -15.92 3.87
N LEU A 7 -14.60 -16.84 3.35
CA LEU A 7 -13.40 -16.47 2.60
C LEU A 7 -13.71 -15.62 1.38
N ILE A 8 -14.77 -15.94 0.63
CA ILE A 8 -15.19 -15.14 -0.53
C ILE A 8 -15.53 -13.72 -0.09
N LYS A 9 -16.35 -13.54 0.95
CA LYS A 9 -16.74 -12.22 1.46
C LYS A 9 -15.54 -11.40 1.91
N VAL A 10 -14.61 -12.02 2.64
CA VAL A 10 -13.38 -11.35 3.11
C VAL A 10 -12.49 -10.95 1.93
N PHE A 11 -12.29 -11.83 0.95
CA PHE A 11 -11.46 -11.48 -0.22
C PHE A 11 -12.15 -10.48 -1.17
N GLU A 12 -13.49 -10.43 -1.21
CA GLU A 12 -14.22 -9.37 -1.93
C GLU A 12 -14.03 -8.01 -1.27
N TYR A 13 -14.12 -7.96 0.06
CA TYR A 13 -13.80 -6.76 0.81
C TYR A 13 -12.35 -6.32 0.56
N ALA A 14 -11.39 -7.25 0.68
CA ALA A 14 -9.98 -6.99 0.39
C ALA A 14 -9.79 -6.43 -1.03
N LEU A 15 -10.39 -7.06 -2.04
CA LEU A 15 -10.31 -6.62 -3.43
C LEU A 15 -10.81 -5.18 -3.61
N HIS A 16 -11.90 -4.82 -2.93
CA HIS A 16 -12.43 -3.45 -2.98
C HIS A 16 -11.49 -2.44 -2.32
N GLN A 17 -10.83 -2.82 -1.21
CA GLN A 17 -9.85 -1.96 -0.56
C GLN A 17 -8.62 -1.72 -1.44
N GLU A 18 -8.10 -2.76 -2.11
CA GLU A 18 -6.99 -2.60 -3.06
C GLU A 18 -7.36 -1.67 -4.24
N TYR A 19 -8.59 -1.78 -4.77
CA TYR A 19 -9.07 -0.83 -5.78
C TYR A 19 -9.16 0.60 -5.25
N THR A 20 -9.55 0.77 -3.98
CA THR A 20 -9.65 2.07 -3.32
C THR A 20 -8.26 2.68 -3.10
N GLY A 21 -7.30 1.91 -2.59
CA GLY A 21 -5.90 2.33 -2.44
C GLY A 21 -5.28 2.70 -3.78
N LYS A 22 -5.43 1.84 -4.79
CA LYS A 22 -4.99 2.13 -6.16
C LYS A 22 -5.57 3.44 -6.70
N SER A 23 -6.89 3.64 -6.57
CA SER A 23 -7.55 4.85 -7.06
C SER A 23 -7.08 6.10 -6.32
N PHE A 24 -6.85 6.00 -5.01
CA PHE A 24 -6.26 7.08 -4.23
C PHE A 24 -4.88 7.47 -4.77
N PHE A 25 -4.02 6.50 -5.06
CA PHE A 25 -2.70 6.77 -5.64
C PHE A 25 -2.75 7.38 -7.04
N GLU A 26 -3.63 6.86 -7.91
CA GLU A 26 -3.83 7.41 -9.27
C GLU A 26 -4.31 8.87 -9.23
N ASN A 27 -5.29 9.18 -8.37
CA ASN A 27 -5.80 10.54 -8.21
C ASN A 27 -4.77 11.48 -7.56
N SER A 28 -4.00 10.98 -6.60
CA SER A 28 -2.91 11.74 -5.97
C SER A 28 -1.82 12.10 -6.98
N LEU A 29 -1.49 11.16 -7.89
CA LEU A 29 -0.50 11.38 -8.95
C LEU A 29 -0.87 12.54 -9.89
N GLN A 30 -2.17 12.74 -10.17
CA GLN A 30 -2.64 13.84 -11.01
C GLN A 30 -2.54 15.21 -10.32
N ARG A 31 -2.56 15.23 -8.98
CA ARG A 31 -2.56 16.44 -8.16
C ARG A 31 -1.16 16.85 -7.70
N MET A 32 -0.22 15.90 -7.64
CA MET A 32 1.17 16.16 -7.27
C MET A 32 1.90 16.91 -8.39
N GLY A 33 2.27 18.16 -8.12
CA GLY A 33 3.00 19.02 -9.08
C GLY A 33 4.49 18.69 -9.25
N ILE A 34 5.03 17.76 -8.46
CA ILE A 34 6.48 17.52 -8.31
C ILE A 34 6.89 16.15 -8.86
N GLY A 35 7.88 16.14 -9.75
CA GLY A 35 8.38 14.93 -10.43
C GLY A 35 9.04 13.87 -9.55
N ALA A 36 9.47 14.21 -8.33
CA ALA A 36 10.19 13.27 -7.47
C ALA A 36 9.28 12.20 -6.82
N ALA A 37 8.05 12.55 -6.41
CA ALA A 37 7.08 11.58 -5.86
C ALA A 37 6.34 10.77 -6.93
N VAL A 38 6.36 11.24 -8.18
CA VAL A 38 5.69 10.60 -9.33
C VAL A 38 6.17 9.15 -9.54
N THR A 39 7.48 8.91 -9.43
CA THR A 39 8.05 7.56 -9.63
C THR A 39 7.64 6.58 -8.54
N ALA A 40 7.57 7.05 -7.29
CA ALA A 40 7.14 6.23 -6.16
C ALA A 40 5.67 5.85 -6.28
N PHE A 41 4.78 6.82 -6.54
CA PHE A 41 3.35 6.56 -6.71
C PHE A 41 3.07 5.67 -7.93
N LYS A 42 3.78 5.86 -9.05
CA LYS A 42 3.70 4.94 -10.21
C LYS A 42 4.14 3.52 -9.86
N SER A 43 5.12 3.37 -8.98
CA SER A 43 5.58 2.05 -8.53
C SER A 43 4.53 1.42 -7.63
N LEU A 44 3.98 2.17 -6.67
CA LEU A 44 2.89 1.73 -5.78
C LEU A 44 1.65 1.30 -6.57
N ILE A 45 1.18 2.08 -7.54
CA ILE A 45 0.05 1.71 -8.40
C ILE A 45 0.28 0.35 -9.09
N LYS A 46 1.51 0.06 -9.54
CA LYS A 46 1.84 -1.25 -10.11
C LYS A 46 1.84 -2.37 -9.07
N GLU A 47 2.17 -2.07 -7.83
CA GLU A 47 2.12 -3.02 -6.70
C GLU A 47 0.67 -3.35 -6.37
N GLU A 48 -0.19 -2.35 -6.20
CA GLU A 48 -1.64 -2.51 -6.00
C GLU A 48 -2.28 -3.37 -7.10
N GLU A 49 -1.90 -3.15 -8.36
CA GLU A 49 -2.37 -3.99 -9.46
C GLU A 49 -1.95 -5.46 -9.32
N ARG A 50 -0.78 -5.75 -8.74
CA ARG A 50 -0.37 -7.13 -8.44
C ARG A 50 -1.24 -7.72 -7.34
N HIS A 51 -1.56 -6.95 -6.31
CA HIS A 51 -2.44 -7.38 -5.22
C HIS A 51 -3.85 -7.68 -5.73
N ILE A 52 -4.45 -6.75 -6.49
CA ILE A 52 -5.74 -6.91 -7.17
C ILE A 52 -5.75 -8.18 -8.02
N ARG A 53 -4.72 -8.41 -8.84
CA ARG A 53 -4.62 -9.62 -9.69
C ARG A 53 -4.57 -10.90 -8.86
N LEU A 54 -3.83 -10.90 -7.76
CA LEU A 54 -3.73 -12.04 -6.84
C LEU A 54 -5.09 -12.35 -6.20
N ILE A 55 -5.72 -11.35 -5.59
CA ILE A 55 -7.01 -11.50 -4.90
C ILE A 55 -8.11 -11.91 -5.89
N ALA A 56 -8.16 -11.29 -7.07
CA ALA A 56 -9.10 -11.68 -8.11
C ALA A 56 -8.91 -13.14 -8.57
N LYS A 57 -7.67 -13.65 -8.63
CA LYS A 57 -7.39 -15.06 -8.95
C LYS A 57 -7.89 -15.99 -7.85
N ILE A 58 -7.64 -15.63 -6.59
CA ILE A 58 -8.14 -16.36 -5.40
C ILE A 58 -9.67 -16.46 -5.44
N LEU A 59 -10.36 -15.33 -5.62
CA LEU A 59 -11.82 -15.27 -5.69
C LEU A 59 -12.39 -16.12 -6.82
N ARG A 60 -11.78 -16.05 -8.02
CA ARG A 60 -12.20 -16.91 -9.14
C ARG A 60 -12.08 -18.40 -8.80
N GLY A 61 -11.02 -18.81 -8.11
CA GLY A 61 -10.85 -20.20 -7.70
C GLY A 61 -11.89 -20.65 -6.68
N LEU A 62 -12.13 -19.84 -5.66
CA LEU A 62 -13.13 -20.11 -4.63
C LEU A 62 -14.53 -20.21 -5.24
N LYS A 63 -14.93 -19.26 -6.09
CA LYS A 63 -16.27 -19.22 -6.70
C LYS A 63 -16.51 -20.33 -7.73
N LYS A 64 -15.50 -20.68 -8.55
CA LYS A 64 -15.69 -21.67 -9.64
C LYS A 64 -15.47 -23.12 -9.21
N ARG A 65 -14.51 -23.37 -8.31
CA ARG A 65 -14.04 -24.72 -7.97
C ARG A 65 -14.14 -25.04 -6.48
N GLY A 66 -14.59 -24.10 -5.66
CA GLY A 66 -14.59 -24.25 -4.20
C GLY A 66 -13.18 -24.36 -3.61
N GLN A 67 -12.14 -23.95 -4.35
CA GLN A 67 -10.75 -24.14 -3.95
C GLN A 67 -9.89 -22.92 -4.23
N MET A 68 -9.07 -22.58 -3.25
CA MET A 68 -8.13 -21.47 -3.36
C MET A 68 -6.93 -21.83 -4.24
N GLU A 69 -6.65 -20.95 -5.21
CA GLU A 69 -5.44 -20.99 -6.03
C GLU A 69 -4.48 -19.88 -5.59
N LEU A 70 -3.28 -20.28 -5.20
CA LEU A 70 -2.17 -19.37 -4.92
C LEU A 70 -1.08 -19.59 -5.96
N PRO A 71 -0.50 -18.52 -6.54
CA PRO A 71 0.75 -18.62 -7.29
C PRO A 71 1.88 -19.19 -6.43
N ASN A 72 2.94 -19.70 -7.05
CA ASN A 72 4.09 -20.19 -6.31
C ASN A 72 4.81 -19.03 -5.60
N ALA A 73 5.52 -19.33 -4.51
CA ALA A 73 6.23 -18.32 -3.73
C ALA A 73 7.26 -17.51 -4.55
N LYS A 74 7.82 -18.10 -5.61
CA LYS A 74 8.69 -17.39 -6.57
C LYS A 74 7.95 -16.34 -7.40
N ASP A 75 6.69 -16.62 -7.76
CA ASP A 75 5.83 -15.71 -8.54
C ASP A 75 5.26 -14.60 -7.66
N LEU A 76 5.15 -14.85 -6.35
CA LEU A 76 4.79 -13.86 -5.32
C LEU A 76 6.01 -13.02 -4.88
N GLY A 77 7.07 -13.00 -5.70
CA GLY A 77 8.35 -12.40 -5.39
C GLY A 77 8.23 -11.07 -4.64
N ILE A 78 8.69 -11.07 -3.39
CA ILE A 78 8.91 -9.87 -2.61
C ILE A 78 10.17 -9.21 -3.20
N MET A 79 10.05 -8.49 -4.31
CA MET A 79 11.16 -7.65 -4.75
C MET A 79 11.31 -6.51 -3.74
N PRO A 80 12.54 -6.17 -3.33
CA PRO A 80 12.78 -4.89 -2.68
C PRO A 80 12.55 -3.81 -3.73
N THR A 81 11.36 -3.24 -3.76
CA THR A 81 11.10 -2.05 -4.57
C THR A 81 11.72 -0.87 -3.84
N ASN A 82 12.77 -0.29 -4.41
CA ASN A 82 13.30 0.97 -3.93
C ASN A 82 12.39 2.07 -4.51
N TYR A 83 11.32 2.43 -3.80
CA TYR A 83 10.30 3.38 -4.27
C TYR A 83 10.90 4.77 -4.56
N PHE A 84 11.97 5.11 -3.85
CA PHE A 84 12.76 6.31 -4.03
C PHE A 84 14.25 5.97 -4.00
N ASP A 85 15.02 6.49 -4.95
CA ASP A 85 16.44 6.64 -4.72
C ASP A 85 16.71 7.79 -3.73
N LYS A 86 17.87 7.78 -3.07
CA LYS A 86 18.23 8.77 -2.04
C LYS A 86 18.20 10.22 -2.56
N ARG A 87 18.51 10.42 -3.84
CA ARG A 87 18.54 11.75 -4.47
C ARG A 87 17.11 12.25 -4.68
N SER A 88 16.26 11.45 -5.30
CA SER A 88 14.84 11.75 -5.50
C SER A 88 14.14 12.06 -4.16
N GLN A 89 14.51 11.34 -3.09
CA GLN A 89 14.00 11.60 -1.75
C GLN A 89 14.42 12.97 -1.21
N SER A 90 15.70 13.35 -1.36
CA SER A 90 16.20 14.66 -0.92
C SER A 90 15.59 15.81 -1.72
N GLU A 91 15.49 15.66 -3.04
CA GLU A 91 14.90 16.67 -3.92
C GLU A 91 13.41 16.89 -3.61
N PHE A 92 12.67 15.81 -3.36
CA PHE A 92 11.27 15.90 -2.94
C PHE A 92 11.10 16.67 -1.62
N LEU A 93 11.87 16.31 -0.60
CA LEU A 93 11.79 16.96 0.72
C LEU A 93 12.15 18.45 0.64
N HIS A 94 13.16 18.81 -0.17
CA HIS A 94 13.54 20.21 -0.37
C HIS A 94 12.41 21.02 -1.03
N GLN A 95 11.80 20.48 -2.07
CA GLN A 95 10.70 21.15 -2.78
C GLN A 95 9.45 21.30 -1.90
N CYS A 96 9.20 20.36 -0.98
CA CYS A 96 8.11 20.50 -0.01
C CYS A 96 8.30 21.67 0.96
N ILE A 97 9.54 22.01 1.31
CA ILE A 97 9.87 23.13 2.20
C ILE A 97 9.67 24.47 1.50
N GLU A 98 10.13 24.58 0.24
CA GLU A 98 10.11 25.83 -0.52
C GLU A 98 8.72 26.19 -1.07
N GLY A 99 7.86 25.20 -1.30
CA GLY A 99 6.61 25.36 -2.08
C GLY A 99 5.30 25.53 -1.29
N SER A 100 5.31 25.60 0.05
CA SER A 100 4.07 25.65 0.86
C SER A 100 3.13 24.42 0.66
N MET A 101 3.75 23.23 0.54
CA MET A 101 3.12 22.00 0.04
C MET A 101 2.39 21.19 1.14
N VAL A 102 1.47 21.83 1.87
CA VAL A 102 0.53 21.16 2.81
C VAL A 102 -0.30 20.04 2.13
N PRO A 103 -0.74 20.18 0.86
CA PRO A 103 -1.49 19.11 0.17
C PRO A 103 -0.72 17.79 0.06
N GLU A 104 0.59 17.82 -0.19
CA GLU A 104 1.44 16.65 -0.34
C GLU A 104 1.64 15.92 0.98
N VAL A 105 1.82 16.65 2.08
CA VAL A 105 1.87 16.07 3.44
C VAL A 105 0.57 15.33 3.74
N THR A 106 -0.57 15.94 3.38
CA THR A 106 -1.89 15.32 3.58
C THR A 106 -2.04 14.05 2.75
N ILE A 107 -1.55 14.03 1.51
CA ILE A 107 -1.55 12.83 0.66
C ILE A 107 -0.71 11.71 1.30
N PHE A 108 0.51 12.01 1.74
CA PHE A 108 1.39 11.00 2.37
C PHE A 108 0.82 10.49 3.70
N ASN A 109 0.21 11.35 4.51
CA ASN A 109 -0.45 10.92 5.75
C ASN A 109 -1.68 10.04 5.47
N THR A 110 -2.49 10.41 4.47
CA THR A 110 -3.65 9.60 4.08
C THR A 110 -3.21 8.25 3.53
N ALA A 111 -2.17 8.23 2.69
CA ALA A 111 -1.56 7.00 2.21
C ALA A 111 -1.10 6.10 3.38
N TRP A 112 -0.36 6.64 4.34
CA TRP A 112 0.08 5.88 5.51
C TRP A 112 -1.10 5.24 6.27
N LEU A 113 -2.20 5.97 6.46
CA LEU A 113 -3.40 5.45 7.13
C LEU A 113 -4.06 4.31 6.36
N ILE A 114 -4.18 4.43 5.03
CA ILE A 114 -4.71 3.39 4.14
C ILE A 114 -3.86 2.12 4.27
N GLU A 115 -2.55 2.25 4.08
CA GLU A 115 -1.63 1.12 4.10
C GLU A 115 -1.56 0.45 5.46
N LYS A 116 -1.62 1.24 6.54
CA LYS A 116 -1.68 0.73 7.90
C LYS A 116 -2.94 -0.12 8.12
N ASP A 117 -4.11 0.41 7.79
CA ASP A 117 -5.40 -0.28 7.95
C ASP A 117 -5.42 -1.61 7.17
N LEU A 118 -4.97 -1.59 5.91
CA LEU A 118 -4.83 -2.79 5.09
C LEU A 118 -3.85 -3.81 5.68
N SER A 119 -2.68 -3.35 6.14
CA SER A 119 -1.66 -4.22 6.71
C SER A 119 -2.14 -4.94 7.97
N GLU A 120 -2.86 -4.23 8.85
CA GLU A 120 -3.43 -4.73 10.09
C GLU A 120 -4.61 -5.67 9.82
N PHE A 121 -5.48 -5.30 8.87
CA PHE A 121 -6.57 -6.15 8.40
C PHE A 121 -6.04 -7.49 7.89
N TYR A 122 -5.03 -7.49 7.01
CA TYR A 122 -4.46 -8.71 6.48
C TYR A 122 -3.72 -9.53 7.54
N GLU A 123 -3.03 -8.89 8.48
CA GLU A 123 -2.40 -9.60 9.59
C GLU A 123 -3.44 -10.32 10.46
N LYS A 124 -4.54 -9.64 10.79
CA LYS A 124 -5.66 -10.22 11.53
C LYS A 124 -6.26 -11.42 10.78
N MET A 125 -6.56 -11.28 9.49
CA MET A 125 -7.10 -12.38 8.69
C MET A 125 -6.13 -13.56 8.57
N ALA A 126 -4.83 -13.32 8.55
CA ALA A 126 -3.82 -14.38 8.57
C ALA A 126 -3.83 -15.17 9.90
N CYS A 127 -4.13 -14.53 11.03
CA CYS A 127 -4.28 -15.18 12.33
C CYS A 127 -5.57 -16.02 12.42
N GLU A 128 -6.66 -15.56 11.82
CA GLU A 128 -7.97 -16.22 11.88
C GLU A 128 -8.17 -17.35 10.85
N THR A 129 -7.25 -17.47 9.89
CA THR A 129 -7.33 -18.46 8.81
C THR A 129 -6.20 -19.50 8.89
N THR A 130 -6.30 -20.56 8.08
CA THR A 130 -5.30 -21.63 7.99
C THR A 130 -4.97 -21.97 6.53
N GLY A 131 -3.97 -22.82 6.33
CA GLY A 131 -3.64 -23.35 5.00
C GLY A 131 -3.28 -22.27 3.97
N LYS A 132 -3.91 -22.35 2.80
CA LYS A 132 -3.69 -21.41 1.68
C LYS A 132 -4.17 -19.99 2.02
N ALA A 133 -5.30 -19.83 2.71
CA ALA A 133 -5.83 -18.52 3.07
C ALA A 133 -4.85 -17.74 3.96
N LYS A 134 -4.34 -18.39 5.01
CA LYS A 134 -3.31 -17.82 5.88
C LYS A 134 -2.08 -17.35 5.12
N LYS A 135 -1.60 -18.17 4.17
CA LYS A 135 -0.44 -17.81 3.34
C LYS A 135 -0.71 -16.57 2.49
N ALA A 136 -1.88 -16.48 1.84
CA ALA A 136 -2.24 -15.31 1.04
C ALA A 136 -2.27 -14.02 1.88
N PHE A 137 -2.98 -14.04 3.01
CA PHE A 137 -3.06 -12.88 3.90
C PHE A 137 -1.71 -12.51 4.51
N THR A 138 -0.85 -13.50 4.80
CA THR A 138 0.53 -13.24 5.25
C THR A 138 1.35 -12.52 4.18
N PHE A 139 1.17 -12.87 2.89
CA PHE A 139 1.87 -12.19 1.81
C PHE A 139 1.37 -10.76 1.60
N LEU A 140 0.04 -10.57 1.56
CA LEU A 140 -0.58 -9.25 1.45
C LEU A 140 -0.14 -8.34 2.60
N SER A 141 -0.28 -8.79 3.85
CA SER A 141 0.17 -8.02 5.03
C SER A 141 1.65 -7.63 4.95
N ARG A 142 2.51 -8.51 4.43
CA ARG A 142 3.95 -8.20 4.25
C ARG A 142 4.21 -7.16 3.16
N TRP A 143 3.39 -7.10 2.12
CA TRP A 143 3.48 -6.05 1.11
C TRP A 143 2.99 -4.72 1.68
N GLU A 144 1.82 -4.69 2.32
CA GLU A 144 1.31 -3.44 2.88
C GLU A 144 2.18 -2.90 4.02
N LYS A 145 2.77 -3.76 4.87
CA LYS A 145 3.74 -3.30 5.88
C LYS A 145 4.94 -2.58 5.28
N LYS A 146 5.32 -2.89 4.03
CA LYS A 146 6.40 -2.16 3.33
C LYS A 146 5.93 -0.81 2.86
N HIS A 147 4.72 -0.72 2.31
CA HIS A 147 4.11 0.55 1.92
C HIS A 147 3.89 1.45 3.15
N GLU A 148 3.32 0.89 4.22
CA GLU A 148 3.12 1.56 5.50
C GLU A 148 4.43 2.14 6.02
N LYS A 149 5.49 1.31 6.13
CA LYS A 149 6.80 1.76 6.59
C LYS A 149 7.34 2.88 5.71
N PHE A 150 7.20 2.74 4.40
CA PHE A 150 7.62 3.75 3.45
C PHE A 150 6.91 5.09 3.71
N PHE A 151 5.58 5.11 3.82
CA PHE A 151 4.84 6.35 4.07
C PHE A 151 5.09 6.92 5.48
N HIS A 152 5.26 6.05 6.49
CA HIS A 152 5.60 6.46 7.85
C HIS A 152 6.93 7.21 7.89
N GLU A 153 7.98 6.70 7.22
CA GLU A 153 9.29 7.37 7.17
C GLU A 153 9.20 8.77 6.56
N TYR A 154 8.34 8.98 5.55
CA TYR A 154 8.14 10.31 4.97
C TYR A 154 7.32 11.23 5.87
N ARG A 155 6.30 10.70 6.54
CA ARG A 155 5.52 11.44 7.53
C ARG A 155 6.40 11.96 8.67
N ASP A 156 7.27 11.11 9.22
CA ASP A 156 8.21 11.50 10.28
C ASP A 156 9.14 12.61 9.79
N ARG A 157 9.70 12.46 8.58
CA ARG A 157 10.58 13.49 7.99
C ARG A 157 9.85 14.81 7.78
N PHE A 158 8.60 14.79 7.33
CA PHE A 158 7.80 16.01 7.23
C PHE A 158 7.62 16.65 8.61
N SER A 159 7.20 15.88 9.60
CA SER A 159 7.02 16.37 10.97
C SER A 159 8.30 17.04 11.51
N ASP A 160 9.45 16.37 11.32
CA ASP A 160 10.76 16.89 11.72
C ASP A 160 11.09 18.21 11.01
N ILE A 161 10.85 18.29 9.70
CA ILE A 161 11.08 19.49 8.90
C ILE A 161 10.21 20.65 9.40
N TYR A 162 8.89 20.46 9.49
CA TYR A 162 7.95 21.50 9.91
C TYR A 162 8.19 21.96 11.35
N SER A 163 8.65 21.07 12.24
CA SER A 163 9.00 21.43 13.63
C SER A 163 10.18 22.41 13.74
N LYS A 164 11.04 22.46 12.72
CA LYS A 164 12.26 23.27 12.68
C LYS A 164 12.08 24.58 11.91
N ILE A 165 10.93 24.80 11.28
CA ILE A 165 10.64 26.06 10.60
C ILE A 165 10.50 27.14 11.67
N PRO A 166 11.26 28.24 11.59
CA PRO A 166 11.10 29.35 12.53
C PRO A 166 9.70 29.94 12.35
N TRP A 167 8.85 29.77 13.37
CA TRP A 167 7.57 30.45 13.45
C TRP A 167 7.87 31.91 13.76
N GLY A 168 7.84 32.76 12.73
CA GLY A 168 8.11 34.19 12.88
C GLY A 168 7.28 34.79 14.01
N GLY A 169 7.97 35.40 14.98
CA GLY A 169 7.41 36.33 15.96
C GLY A 169 7.58 37.76 15.50
#